data_AF-A0A963AG27-F1
#
_entry.id   AF-A0A963AG27-F1
#
_cell.length_a   1.000
_cell.length_b   1.000
_cell.length_c   1.000
_cell.angle_alpha   90.00
_cell.angle_beta   90.00
_cell.angle_gamma   90.00
#
_symmetry.space_group_name_H-M   'P 1'
#
loop_
_entity.id
_entity.type
_entity.pdbx_description
1 polymer ?
#
loop_
_entity_poly.entity_id
_entity_poly.type
_entity_poly.pdbx_seq_one_letter_code
_entity_poly.pdbx_strand_id
1 'polypeptide(L)'
;MAILFENDFIVGGDPETRVSSNFRLKEFMDEQGKIYLHRELAGALQVLRDQYGASIRVRTGEAVPAADELAGRFIVVDVADKDALEKCAAHLVKEGYLQYVKRRQGGLYLEMPPPDNLPPVKPETAFACGLRVTAAFETSGDPFQQVTGNFDGAGLSFGPIQCNFKSGTLQELCKRFQVEDEAALRSCFALPAHYQQWLQLIDGPRTRAVAWADTQSTGQGKRGFAEPWKSYLQAVGRTPAFQRVMTRYAYDKYGKLMMSAVAFLEGLTAIPIDNMLCLSALYDMGVQQGSLSRAHDNIRRRVAREQPVDQRQLVRIAVEERALKALKRFRADCLSRRLSILERQPVTVVKEGVRSTRSNGRLYLLRNSRVERLDRFLSG
;
A
#
# COMPACT_ATOMS: atom_id res chain seq x y z
N MET A 1 0.26 -22.22 8.16
CA MET A 1 -1.01 -22.46 7.43
C MET A 1 -1.73 -21.13 7.20
N ALA A 2 -2.86 -21.08 6.48
CA ALA A 2 -3.59 -19.82 6.28
C ALA A 2 -4.37 -19.40 7.53
N ILE A 3 -4.58 -18.09 7.70
CA ILE A 3 -5.52 -17.53 8.68
C ILE A 3 -6.94 -17.93 8.25
N LEU A 4 -7.77 -18.33 9.21
CA LEU A 4 -9.17 -18.67 8.97
C LEU A 4 -10.04 -17.43 9.18
N PHE A 5 -10.93 -17.17 8.22
CA PHE A 5 -11.83 -16.03 8.23
C PHE A 5 -13.29 -16.45 8.15
N GLU A 6 -14.14 -15.74 8.88
CA GLU A 6 -15.60 -15.77 8.76
C GLU A 6 -16.09 -14.32 8.69
N ASN A 7 -16.69 -13.90 7.57
CA ASN A 7 -17.19 -12.53 7.38
C ASN A 7 -16.20 -11.44 7.82
N ASP A 8 -14.95 -11.55 7.36
CA ASP A 8 -13.86 -10.63 7.69
C ASP A 8 -13.35 -10.66 9.15
N PHE A 9 -13.92 -11.49 10.02
CA PHE A 9 -13.37 -11.85 11.33
C PHE A 9 -12.33 -12.96 11.22
N ILE A 10 -11.22 -12.79 11.94
CA ILE A 10 -10.23 -13.82 12.16
C ILE A 10 -10.75 -14.73 13.26
N VAL A 11 -11.00 -16.00 12.92
CA VAL A 11 -11.60 -16.99 13.83
C VAL A 11 -10.65 -18.14 14.19
N GLY A 12 -9.47 -18.18 13.56
CA GLY A 12 -8.47 -19.20 13.85
C GLY A 12 -7.32 -19.21 12.85
N GLY A 13 -6.48 -20.24 12.97
CA GLY A 13 -5.29 -20.43 12.14
C GLY A 13 -4.09 -20.88 12.97
N ASP A 14 -2.95 -21.00 12.30
CA ASP A 14 -1.68 -21.36 12.94
C ASP A 14 -1.17 -20.17 13.79
N PRO A 15 -0.92 -20.36 15.11
CA PRO A 15 -0.55 -19.29 16.05
C PRO A 15 0.70 -18.48 15.63
N GLU A 16 1.62 -19.08 14.86
CA GLU A 16 2.85 -18.43 14.41
C GLU A 16 2.65 -17.59 13.14
N THR A 17 1.48 -17.70 12.50
CA THR A 17 1.14 -16.95 11.28
C THR A 17 1.06 -15.46 11.56
N ARG A 18 1.67 -14.66 10.69
CA ARG A 18 1.61 -13.20 10.76
C ARG A 18 0.24 -12.71 10.32
N VAL A 19 -0.45 -12.00 11.22
CA VAL A 19 -1.67 -11.22 10.91
C VAL A 19 -1.28 -9.95 10.16
N SER A 20 -0.14 -9.37 10.52
CA SER A 20 0.43 -8.19 9.87
C SER A 20 1.96 -8.19 10.02
N SER A 21 2.62 -7.11 9.59
CA SER A 21 4.09 -7.04 9.59
C SER A 21 4.72 -7.22 10.98
N ASN A 22 4.02 -6.85 12.05
CA ASN A 22 4.55 -6.87 13.41
C ASN A 22 3.72 -7.73 14.39
N PHE A 23 2.58 -8.26 13.98
CA PHE A 23 1.72 -9.06 14.86
C PHE A 23 1.50 -10.46 14.32
N ARG A 24 1.60 -11.46 15.20
CA ARG A 24 1.28 -12.86 14.98
C ARG A 24 -0.09 -13.20 15.56
N LEU A 25 -0.69 -14.27 15.06
CA LEU A 25 -2.03 -14.69 15.46
C LEU A 25 -2.13 -15.00 16.96
N LYS A 26 -1.11 -15.65 17.53
CA LYS A 26 -1.04 -15.97 18.97
C LYS A 26 -1.15 -14.76 19.90
N GLU A 27 -0.78 -13.57 19.44
CA GLU A 27 -0.84 -12.35 20.26
C GLU A 27 -2.28 -11.91 20.51
N PHE A 28 -3.23 -12.42 19.73
CA PHE A 28 -4.66 -12.12 19.83
C PHE A 28 -5.49 -13.30 20.36
N MET A 29 -4.85 -14.44 20.65
CA MET A 29 -5.53 -15.61 21.17
C MET A 29 -5.77 -15.50 22.68
N ASP A 30 -6.93 -15.97 23.14
CA ASP A 30 -7.21 -16.16 24.56
C ASP A 30 -6.41 -17.34 25.16
N GLU A 31 -6.57 -17.58 26.46
CA GLU A 31 -5.88 -18.66 27.17
C GLU A 31 -6.23 -20.06 26.64
N GLN A 32 -7.37 -20.19 25.98
CA GLN A 32 -7.86 -21.41 25.34
C GLN A 32 -7.41 -21.52 23.86
N GLY A 33 -6.63 -20.56 23.35
CA GLY A 33 -6.16 -20.52 21.97
C GLY A 33 -7.22 -20.07 20.96
N LYS A 34 -8.36 -19.55 21.41
CA LYS A 34 -9.42 -19.03 20.53
C LYS A 34 -9.16 -17.58 20.19
N ILE A 35 -9.66 -17.14 19.03
CA ILE A 35 -9.58 -15.76 18.57
C ILE A 35 -10.90 -15.38 17.90
N TYR A 36 -11.30 -14.13 18.11
CA TYR A 36 -12.35 -13.50 17.34
C TYR A 36 -11.98 -12.02 17.19
N LEU A 37 -11.45 -11.63 16.02
CA LEU A 37 -10.95 -10.29 15.78
C LEU A 37 -11.23 -9.84 14.35
N HIS A 38 -11.88 -8.70 14.17
CA HIS A 38 -12.14 -8.17 12.85
C HIS A 38 -10.85 -7.67 12.15
N ARG A 39 -10.69 -7.95 10.86
CA ARG A 39 -9.47 -7.60 10.10
C ARG A 39 -9.14 -6.12 10.08
N GLU A 40 -10.15 -5.25 10.14
CA GLU A 40 -9.92 -3.80 10.17
C GLU A 40 -9.25 -3.34 11.47
N LEU A 41 -9.62 -3.95 12.61
CA LEU A 41 -8.97 -3.65 13.88
C LEU A 41 -7.53 -4.15 13.89
N ALA A 42 -7.27 -5.34 13.35
CA ALA A 42 -5.91 -5.85 13.19
C ALA A 42 -5.05 -4.92 12.30
N GLY A 43 -5.64 -4.38 11.24
CA GLY A 43 -5.00 -3.39 10.36
C GLY A 43 -4.74 -2.06 11.05
N ALA A 44 -5.74 -1.53 11.76
CA ALA A 44 -5.63 -0.29 12.54
C ALA A 44 -4.54 -0.41 13.62
N LEU A 45 -4.43 -1.55 14.29
CA LEU A 45 -3.37 -1.79 15.28
C LEU A 45 -1.97 -1.80 14.65
N GLN A 46 -1.82 -2.36 13.44
CA GLN A 46 -0.55 -2.27 12.72
C GLN A 46 -0.21 -0.84 12.32
N VAL A 47 -1.19 -0.06 11.84
CA VAL A 47 -0.97 1.37 11.53
C VAL A 47 -0.60 2.15 12.78
N LEU A 48 -1.27 1.89 13.91
CA LEU A 48 -0.96 2.50 15.20
C LEU A 48 0.48 2.22 15.62
N ARG A 49 0.91 0.96 15.51
CA ARG A 49 2.28 0.56 15.81
C ARG A 49 3.30 1.26 14.91
N ASP A 50 3.02 1.36 13.61
CA ASP A 50 3.89 2.04 12.66
C ASP A 50 4.04 3.53 13.00
N GLN A 51 2.95 4.20 13.39
CA GLN A 51 2.97 5.62 13.78
C GLN A 51 3.62 5.84 15.16
N TYR A 52 3.38 4.94 16.11
CA TYR A 52 3.98 5.00 17.45
C TYR A 52 5.48 4.71 17.42
N GLY A 53 5.95 3.89 16.48
CA GLY A 53 7.38 3.61 16.27
C GLY A 53 8.02 2.67 17.30
N ALA A 54 7.23 2.07 18.20
CA ALA A 54 7.70 1.13 19.21
C ALA A 54 6.72 -0.05 19.39
N SER A 55 7.14 -1.06 20.17
CA SER A 55 6.34 -2.25 20.40
C SER A 55 5.06 -1.96 21.18
N ILE A 56 3.94 -2.53 20.72
CA ILE A 56 2.64 -2.51 21.39
C ILE A 56 2.31 -3.94 21.81
N ARG A 57 1.97 -4.15 23.08
CA ARG A 57 1.52 -5.45 23.61
C ARG A 57 0.00 -5.52 23.57
N VAL A 58 -0.55 -6.60 23.04
CA VAL A 58 -1.98 -6.91 23.12
C VAL A 58 -2.28 -7.58 24.46
N ARG A 59 -3.38 -7.17 25.11
CA ARG A 59 -3.92 -7.83 26.30
C ARG A 59 -5.16 -8.62 25.90
N THR A 60 -5.06 -9.94 25.96
CA THR A 60 -6.19 -10.85 25.73
C THR A 60 -6.86 -11.20 27.07
N GLY A 61 -8.17 -11.47 27.05
CA GLY A 61 -8.91 -11.88 28.24
C GLY A 61 -9.42 -10.76 29.17
N GLU A 62 -9.16 -9.48 28.88
CA GLU A 62 -9.79 -8.39 29.64
C GLU A 62 -11.27 -8.24 29.25
N ALA A 63 -12.16 -8.62 30.19
CA ALA A 63 -13.60 -8.44 30.05
C ALA A 63 -13.93 -6.94 30.02
N VAL A 64 -14.17 -6.40 28.83
CA VAL A 64 -14.85 -5.11 28.68
C VAL A 64 -16.34 -5.40 28.63
N PRO A 65 -17.16 -4.78 29.51
CA PRO A 65 -18.59 -5.00 29.45
C PRO A 65 -19.14 -4.29 28.22
N ALA A 66 -19.56 -5.03 27.21
CA ALA A 66 -20.59 -4.59 26.29
C ALA A 66 -21.20 -5.79 25.55
N ALA A 67 -22.49 -5.68 25.24
CA ALA A 67 -23.32 -6.64 24.53
C ALA A 67 -22.61 -7.35 23.36
N ASP A 68 -23.02 -8.58 23.07
CA ASP A 68 -22.49 -9.48 22.03
C ASP A 68 -22.14 -8.77 20.70
N GLU A 69 -22.82 -7.66 20.37
CA GLU A 69 -22.59 -6.79 19.21
C GLU A 69 -21.18 -6.21 19.07
N LEU A 70 -20.38 -6.09 20.13
CA LEU A 70 -19.02 -5.53 20.08
C LEU A 70 -17.90 -6.58 20.01
N ALA A 71 -18.26 -7.87 20.04
CA ALA A 71 -17.29 -8.96 19.97
C ALA A 71 -16.35 -8.82 18.76
N GLY A 72 -15.04 -8.91 19.01
CA GLY A 72 -14.00 -8.82 17.99
C GLY A 72 -13.80 -7.44 17.34
N ARG A 73 -14.48 -6.40 17.84
CA ARG A 73 -14.36 -5.01 17.35
C ARG A 73 -13.56 -4.09 18.27
N PHE A 74 -13.03 -4.62 19.37
CA PHE A 74 -12.19 -3.88 20.30
C PHE A 74 -10.98 -4.70 20.75
N ILE A 75 -9.99 -3.99 21.30
CA ILE A 75 -8.80 -4.59 21.91
C ILE A 75 -8.25 -3.66 23.00
N VAL A 76 -7.63 -4.23 24.02
CA VAL A 76 -6.83 -3.47 24.99
C VAL A 76 -5.36 -3.70 24.69
N VAL A 77 -4.59 -2.60 24.69
CA VAL A 77 -3.16 -2.64 24.46
C VAL A 77 -2.37 -1.96 25.57
N ASP A 78 -1.12 -2.37 25.74
CA ASP A 78 -0.22 -1.83 26.75
C ASP A 78 1.15 -1.47 26.17
N VAL A 79 1.69 -0.37 26.68
CA VAL A 79 2.99 0.23 26.32
C VAL A 79 3.56 0.96 27.53
N ALA A 80 4.87 1.25 27.46
CA ALA A 80 5.56 2.07 28.44
C ALA A 80 5.02 3.53 28.46
N ASP A 81 4.99 4.18 27.29
CA ASP A 81 4.48 5.55 27.14
C ASP A 81 3.03 5.56 26.62
N LYS A 82 2.09 5.53 27.57
CA LYS A 82 0.65 5.51 27.28
C LYS A 82 0.16 6.84 26.71
N ASP A 83 0.78 7.96 27.10
CA ASP A 83 0.40 9.30 26.65
C ASP A 83 0.75 9.49 25.17
N ALA A 84 1.94 9.06 24.75
CA ALA A 84 2.34 9.08 23.35
C ALA A 84 1.46 8.15 22.49
N LEU A 85 1.18 6.93 22.96
CA LEU A 85 0.31 6.01 22.22
C LEU A 85 -1.12 6.55 22.08
N GLU A 86 -1.69 7.13 23.13
CA GLU A 86 -3.03 7.71 23.09
C GLU A 86 -3.12 8.87 22.09
N LYS A 87 -2.07 9.71 21.98
CA LYS A 87 -2.00 10.75 20.95
C LYS A 87 -2.00 10.17 19.53
N CYS A 88 -1.24 9.11 19.28
CA CYS A 88 -1.26 8.40 17.99
C CYS A 88 -2.63 7.78 17.72
N ALA A 89 -3.22 7.12 18.71
CA ALA A 89 -4.54 6.49 18.57
C ALA A 89 -5.65 7.52 18.32
N ALA A 90 -5.59 8.69 18.98
CA ALA A 90 -6.50 9.80 18.72
C ALA A 90 -6.35 10.37 17.29
N HIS A 91 -5.16 10.31 16.70
CA HIS A 91 -4.98 10.62 15.28
C HIS A 91 -5.69 9.59 14.39
N LEU A 92 -5.54 8.29 14.69
CA LEU A 92 -6.25 7.22 13.98
C LEU A 92 -7.78 7.31 14.10
N VAL A 93 -8.31 7.86 15.19
CA VAL A 93 -9.75 8.18 15.30
C VAL A 93 -10.15 9.25 14.28
N LYS A 94 -9.34 10.32 14.14
CA LYS A 94 -9.59 11.37 13.13
C LYS A 94 -9.46 10.87 11.70
N GLU A 95 -8.59 9.88 11.46
CA GLU A 95 -8.44 9.20 10.17
C GLU A 95 -9.49 8.07 9.95
N GLY A 96 -10.36 7.84 10.93
CA GLY A 96 -11.45 6.87 10.86
C GLY A 96 -11.00 5.41 10.89
N TYR A 97 -9.77 5.11 11.30
CA TYR A 97 -9.31 3.74 11.56
C TYR A 97 -9.92 3.19 12.86
N LEU A 98 -10.09 4.07 13.85
CA LEU A 98 -10.69 3.77 15.14
C LEU A 98 -11.95 4.63 15.33
N GLN A 99 -12.93 4.08 16.02
CA GLN A 99 -14.12 4.82 16.47
C GLN A 99 -13.85 5.50 17.81
N TYR A 100 -13.16 4.79 18.70
CA TYR A 100 -13.03 5.20 20.09
C TYR A 100 -11.72 4.72 20.71
N VAL A 101 -11.18 5.55 21.61
CA VAL A 101 -9.97 5.29 22.38
C VAL A 101 -10.21 5.74 23.82
N LYS A 102 -9.85 4.90 24.80
CA LYS A 102 -10.00 5.25 26.22
C LYS A 102 -8.97 4.56 27.10
N ARG A 103 -8.45 5.27 28.11
CA ARG A 103 -7.72 4.62 29.20
C ARG A 103 -8.64 3.72 30.02
N ARG A 104 -8.16 2.53 30.35
CA ARG A 104 -8.78 1.58 31.28
C ARG A 104 -7.72 1.09 32.26
N GLN A 105 -8.15 0.44 33.35
CA GLN A 105 -7.24 -0.36 34.14
C GLN A 105 -6.64 -1.44 33.22
N GLY A 106 -5.31 -1.56 33.19
CA GLY A 106 -4.62 -2.52 32.32
C GLY A 106 -4.07 -1.94 31.01
N GLY A 107 -4.60 -0.85 30.47
CA GLY A 107 -4.06 -0.30 29.22
C GLY A 107 -4.96 0.71 28.50
N LEU A 108 -4.72 0.84 27.20
CA LEU A 108 -5.49 1.67 26.29
C LEU A 108 -6.48 0.80 25.53
N TYR A 109 -7.78 1.06 25.73
CA TYR A 109 -8.86 0.46 24.97
C TYR A 109 -8.96 1.13 23.59
N LEU A 110 -9.04 0.31 22.53
CA LEU A 110 -9.19 0.71 21.14
C LEU A 110 -10.40 0.00 20.55
N GLU A 111 -11.25 0.72 19.84
CA GLU A 111 -12.43 0.18 19.16
C GLU A 111 -12.45 0.64 17.71
N MET A 112 -12.75 -0.28 16.79
CA MET A 112 -12.94 0.06 15.38
C MET A 112 -14.40 0.48 15.09
N PRO A 113 -14.66 1.26 14.04
CA PRO A 113 -16.02 1.54 13.59
C PRO A 113 -16.78 0.25 13.23
N PRO A 114 -18.13 0.26 13.20
CA PRO A 114 -18.91 -0.89 12.75
C PRO A 114 -18.47 -1.35 11.34
N PRO A 115 -18.24 -2.66 11.10
CA PRO A 115 -17.80 -3.18 9.80
C PRO A 115 -18.70 -2.81 8.63
N ASP A 116 -20.02 -2.76 8.87
CA ASP A 116 -21.01 -2.42 7.84
C ASP A 116 -21.13 -0.92 7.57
N ASN A 117 -20.45 -0.09 8.37
CA ASN A 117 -20.48 1.37 8.26
C ASN A 117 -19.10 1.99 8.55
N LEU A 118 -18.07 1.53 7.83
CA LEU A 118 -16.73 2.09 7.95
C LEU A 118 -16.68 3.53 7.40
N PRO A 119 -16.00 4.46 8.10
CA PRO A 119 -15.79 5.81 7.61
C PRO A 119 -15.10 5.83 6.24
N PRO A 120 -15.49 6.75 5.34
CA PRO A 120 -14.83 6.88 4.06
C PRO A 120 -13.38 7.37 4.22
N VAL A 121 -12.53 6.95 3.29
CA VAL A 121 -11.11 7.32 3.22
C VAL A 121 -10.93 8.43 2.21
N LYS A 122 -10.06 9.39 2.51
CA LYS A 122 -9.70 10.46 1.57
C LYS A 122 -8.93 9.90 0.36
N PRO A 123 -9.12 10.44 -0.86
CA PRO A 123 -8.41 10.00 -2.05
C PRO A 123 -6.89 9.92 -1.87
N GLU A 124 -6.28 10.94 -1.26
CA GLU A 124 -4.84 11.03 -1.04
C GLU A 124 -4.32 9.83 -0.24
N THR A 125 -5.02 9.49 0.86
CA THR A 125 -4.70 8.35 1.71
C THR A 125 -4.92 7.04 0.96
N ALA A 126 -6.03 6.92 0.22
CA ALA A 126 -6.33 5.73 -0.57
C ALA A 126 -5.24 5.44 -1.61
N PHE A 127 -4.84 6.47 -2.38
CA PHE A 127 -3.77 6.37 -3.37
C PHE A 127 -2.41 6.07 -2.74
N ALA A 128 -2.06 6.75 -1.64
CA ALA A 128 -0.79 6.50 -0.95
C ALA A 128 -0.70 5.04 -0.46
N CYS A 129 -1.78 4.49 0.10
CA CYS A 129 -1.85 3.09 0.48
C CYS A 129 -1.78 2.15 -0.73
N GLY A 130 -2.55 2.40 -1.79
CA GLY A 130 -2.49 1.62 -3.03
C GLY A 130 -1.10 1.57 -3.64
N LEU A 131 -0.42 2.72 -3.70
CA LEU A 131 0.97 2.84 -4.13
C LEU A 131 1.93 2.01 -3.26
N ARG A 132 1.83 2.12 -1.93
CA ARG A 132 2.68 1.37 -1.00
C ARG A 132 2.46 -0.14 -1.12
N VAL A 133 1.21 -0.58 -1.32
CA VAL A 133 0.89 -1.99 -1.55
C VAL A 133 1.45 -2.45 -2.88
N THR A 134 1.24 -1.73 -3.97
CA THR A 134 1.81 -2.06 -5.29
C THR A 134 3.33 -2.16 -5.23
N ALA A 135 4.01 -1.22 -4.59
CA ALA A 135 5.47 -1.24 -4.45
C ALA A 135 5.97 -2.43 -3.59
N ALA A 136 5.25 -2.76 -2.51
CA ALA A 136 5.63 -3.81 -1.57
C ALA A 136 5.60 -5.24 -2.14
N PHE A 137 5.03 -5.45 -3.32
CA PHE A 137 5.18 -6.72 -4.02
C PHE A 137 6.55 -6.88 -4.69
N GLU A 138 7.21 -5.78 -5.06
CA GLU A 138 8.51 -5.81 -5.73
C GLU A 138 9.67 -5.75 -4.74
N THR A 139 9.41 -5.24 -3.54
CA THR A 139 10.46 -4.75 -2.67
C THR A 139 10.08 -4.84 -1.19
N SER A 140 11.08 -4.98 -0.33
CA SER A 140 10.92 -4.96 1.13
C SER A 140 11.23 -3.57 1.70
N GLY A 141 10.75 -3.31 2.91
CA GLY A 141 11.01 -2.05 3.64
C GLY A 141 10.03 -0.92 3.31
N ASP A 142 10.52 0.31 3.41
CA ASP A 142 9.79 1.52 3.03
C ASP A 142 10.06 1.87 1.56
N PRO A 143 9.05 1.81 0.67
CA PRO A 143 9.26 2.03 -0.75
C PRO A 143 9.68 3.45 -1.10
N PHE A 144 9.44 4.45 -0.25
CA PHE A 144 9.94 5.82 -0.49
C PHE A 144 11.45 5.94 -0.31
N GLN A 145 12.09 5.00 0.37
CA GLN A 145 13.53 4.99 0.65
C GLN A 145 14.31 4.05 -0.26
N GLN A 146 13.68 3.49 -1.29
CA GLN A 146 14.34 2.52 -2.16
C GLN A 146 15.23 3.18 -3.19
N VAL A 147 16.52 2.84 -3.11
CA VAL A 147 17.58 3.32 -3.97
C VAL A 147 18.15 2.11 -4.70
N THR A 148 18.04 2.09 -6.02
CA THR A 148 18.53 1.00 -6.86
C THR A 148 19.54 1.52 -7.87
N GLY A 149 20.70 0.88 -7.94
CA GLY A 149 21.76 1.21 -8.89
C GLY A 149 21.46 0.79 -10.34
N ASN A 150 22.43 1.00 -11.22
CA ASN A 150 22.32 0.86 -12.66
C ASN A 150 22.45 -0.60 -13.17
N PHE A 151 21.58 -1.49 -12.71
CA PHE A 151 21.64 -2.92 -13.08
C PHE A 151 21.08 -3.21 -14.49
N ASP A 152 20.22 -2.35 -15.03
CA ASP A 152 19.51 -2.50 -16.30
C ASP A 152 19.82 -1.38 -17.32
N GLY A 153 20.80 -0.53 -17.00
CA GLY A 153 21.15 0.63 -17.83
C GLY A 153 20.24 1.85 -17.62
N ALA A 154 19.32 1.85 -16.66
CA ALA A 154 18.44 2.99 -16.36
C ALA A 154 19.09 4.13 -15.55
N GLY A 155 20.31 3.93 -15.05
CA GLY A 155 20.97 4.78 -14.07
C GLY A 155 20.46 4.48 -12.65
N LEU A 156 20.36 5.52 -11.84
CA LEU A 156 19.74 5.46 -10.52
C LEU A 156 18.22 5.35 -10.68
N SER A 157 17.60 4.40 -9.98
CA SER A 157 16.15 4.30 -9.79
C SER A 157 15.78 4.58 -8.33
N PHE A 158 14.75 5.39 -8.09
CA PHE A 158 14.39 5.85 -6.76
C PHE A 158 12.87 5.84 -6.49
N GLY A 159 12.50 5.38 -5.29
CA GLY A 159 11.15 5.46 -4.74
C GLY A 159 10.15 4.40 -5.26
N PRO A 160 8.87 4.47 -4.83
CA PRO A 160 7.88 3.40 -5.02
C PRO A 160 7.55 3.04 -6.47
N ILE A 161 7.74 3.97 -7.42
CA ILE A 161 7.52 3.73 -8.86
C ILE A 161 8.82 3.69 -9.66
N GLN A 162 9.97 3.58 -9.00
CA GLN A 162 11.30 3.46 -9.63
C GLN A 162 11.58 4.56 -10.67
N CYS A 163 11.35 5.83 -10.29
CA CYS A 163 11.74 6.97 -11.12
C CYS A 163 13.23 6.93 -11.37
N ASN A 164 13.66 7.09 -12.63
CA ASN A 164 15.05 6.89 -13.03
C ASN A 164 15.60 7.97 -13.97
N PHE A 165 16.93 8.02 -14.07
CA PHE A 165 17.61 9.01 -14.92
C PHE A 165 17.43 8.76 -16.41
N LYS A 166 17.44 7.50 -16.88
CA LYS A 166 17.31 7.20 -18.31
C LYS A 166 16.01 7.75 -18.91
N SER A 167 14.90 7.58 -18.20
CA SER A 167 13.59 8.12 -18.60
C SER A 167 13.42 9.62 -18.31
N GLY A 168 14.31 10.22 -17.50
CA GLY A 168 14.19 11.60 -17.01
C GLY A 168 13.15 11.78 -15.90
N THR A 169 12.45 10.72 -15.51
CA THR A 169 11.39 10.77 -14.49
C THR A 169 11.93 11.14 -13.11
N LEU A 170 13.15 10.71 -12.77
CA LEU A 170 13.79 11.10 -11.53
C LEU A 170 14.13 12.59 -11.50
N GLN A 171 14.60 13.14 -12.62
CA GLN A 171 14.89 14.57 -12.74
C GLN A 171 13.60 15.40 -12.58
N GLU A 172 12.52 15.00 -13.27
CA GLU A 172 11.21 15.65 -13.16
C GLU A 172 10.70 15.64 -11.70
N LEU A 173 10.75 14.48 -11.03
CA LEU A 173 10.31 14.32 -9.64
C LEU A 173 11.11 15.21 -8.68
N CYS A 174 12.44 15.22 -8.82
CA CYS A 174 13.29 16.02 -7.94
C CYS A 174 13.09 17.53 -8.15
N LYS A 175 12.85 17.98 -9.39
CA LYS A 175 12.50 19.39 -9.66
C LYS A 175 11.19 19.78 -9.00
N ARG A 176 10.17 18.93 -9.05
CA ARG A 176 8.90 19.17 -8.35
C ARG A 176 9.10 19.29 -6.84
N PHE A 177 9.95 18.43 -6.25
CA PHE A 177 10.23 18.51 -4.82
C PHE A 177 11.06 19.74 -4.47
N GLN A 178 12.01 20.13 -5.31
CA GLN A 178 12.77 21.37 -5.15
C GLN A 178 11.86 22.60 -5.14
N VAL A 179 10.88 22.66 -6.04
CA VAL A 179 9.89 23.76 -6.09
C VAL A 179 8.99 23.75 -4.87
N GLU A 180 8.57 22.57 -4.38
CA GLU A 180 7.72 22.44 -3.19
C GLU A 180 8.44 22.86 -1.91
N ASP A 181 9.68 22.39 -1.72
CA ASP A 181 10.41 22.55 -0.47
C ASP A 181 11.93 22.39 -0.68
N GLU A 182 12.56 23.43 -1.25
CA GLU A 182 14.00 23.46 -1.49
C GLU A 182 14.80 23.28 -0.19
N ALA A 183 14.32 23.89 0.91
CA ALA A 183 15.00 23.84 2.20
C ALA A 183 15.07 22.41 2.75
N ALA A 184 13.96 21.66 2.72
CA ALA A 184 13.95 20.27 3.13
C ALA A 184 14.80 19.39 2.20
N LEU A 185 14.71 19.58 0.88
CA LEU A 185 15.56 18.85 -0.06
C LEU A 185 17.05 19.09 0.23
N ARG A 186 17.45 20.36 0.42
CA ARG A 186 18.84 20.73 0.74
C ARG A 186 19.30 20.11 2.05
N SER A 187 18.46 20.09 3.08
CA SER A 187 18.81 19.50 4.39
C SER A 187 19.08 17.99 4.35
N CYS A 188 18.67 17.30 3.29
CA CYS A 188 18.95 15.88 3.11
C CYS A 188 20.43 15.60 2.78
N PHE A 189 21.19 16.62 2.35
CA PHE A 189 22.59 16.50 1.95
C PHE A 189 23.50 17.10 3.03
N ALA A 190 24.38 16.27 3.60
CA ALA A 190 25.27 16.72 4.67
C ALA A 190 26.35 17.71 4.20
N LEU A 191 26.72 17.69 2.91
CA LEU A 191 27.73 18.60 2.34
C LEU A 191 27.10 19.50 1.26
N PRO A 192 27.29 20.83 1.32
CA PRO A 192 26.80 21.75 0.29
C PRO A 192 27.28 21.39 -1.13
N ALA A 193 28.51 20.91 -1.27
CA ALA A 193 29.06 20.48 -2.55
C ALA A 193 28.30 19.27 -3.16
N HIS A 194 27.84 18.33 -2.34
CA HIS A 194 27.02 17.20 -2.80
C HIS A 194 25.63 17.66 -3.24
N TYR A 195 25.03 18.63 -2.55
CA TYR A 195 23.77 19.22 -3.00
C TYR A 195 23.95 19.94 -4.35
N GLN A 196 25.02 20.70 -4.53
CA GLN A 196 25.31 21.34 -5.82
C GLN A 196 25.53 20.32 -6.95
N GLN A 197 26.28 19.24 -6.68
CA GLN A 197 26.43 18.15 -7.64
C GLN A 197 25.08 17.49 -7.97
N TRP A 198 24.21 17.30 -6.96
CA TRP A 198 22.86 16.79 -7.19
C TRP A 198 22.08 17.69 -8.14
N LEU A 199 22.05 19.01 -7.91
CA LEU A 199 21.37 19.96 -8.80
C LEU A 199 21.91 19.88 -10.24
N GLN A 200 23.23 19.79 -10.42
CA GLN A 200 23.83 19.61 -11.74
C GLN A 200 23.37 18.34 -12.46
N LEU A 201 23.13 17.24 -11.73
CA LEU A 201 22.59 15.99 -12.29
C LEU A 201 21.11 16.13 -12.64
N ILE A 202 20.34 16.84 -11.81
CA ILE A 202 18.91 17.05 -12.03
C ILE A 202 18.64 18.00 -13.20
N ASP A 203 19.47 19.02 -13.40
CA ASP A 203 19.33 19.99 -14.50
C ASP A 203 20.10 19.63 -15.77
N GLY A 204 21.09 18.75 -15.65
CA GLY A 204 21.95 18.35 -16.77
C GLY A 204 21.35 17.28 -17.71
N PRO A 205 22.12 16.89 -18.74
CA PRO A 205 21.72 15.85 -19.68
C PRO A 205 21.56 14.48 -19.01
N ARG A 206 20.52 13.75 -19.40
CA ARG A 206 20.23 12.37 -18.93
C ARG A 206 21.43 11.43 -19.07
N THR A 207 22.18 11.53 -20.16
CA THR A 207 23.37 10.69 -20.42
C THR A 207 24.45 10.90 -19.35
N ARG A 208 24.69 12.14 -18.93
CA ARG A 208 25.62 12.45 -17.84
C ARG A 208 25.13 11.92 -16.50
N ALA A 209 23.83 12.05 -16.21
CA ALA A 209 23.24 11.53 -14.98
C ALA A 209 23.30 10.00 -14.90
N VAL A 210 23.03 9.31 -16.02
CA VAL A 210 23.15 7.84 -16.11
C VAL A 210 24.60 7.40 -15.95
N ALA A 211 25.56 8.05 -16.64
CA ALA A 211 26.97 7.73 -16.49
C ALA A 211 27.46 7.95 -15.06
N TRP A 212 27.05 9.05 -14.42
CA TRP A 212 27.33 9.29 -13.01
C TRP A 212 26.76 8.19 -12.12
N ALA A 213 25.48 7.83 -12.28
CA ALA A 213 24.86 6.78 -11.49
C ALA A 213 25.55 5.43 -11.67
N ASP A 214 26.07 5.16 -12.87
CA ASP A 214 26.86 3.95 -13.14
C ASP A 214 28.13 3.90 -12.28
N THR A 215 28.85 5.03 -12.13
CA THR A 215 30.03 5.12 -11.24
C THR A 215 29.70 4.93 -9.76
N GLN A 216 28.47 5.27 -9.35
CA GLN A 216 28.01 5.11 -7.97
C GLN A 216 27.36 3.75 -7.71
N SER A 217 27.15 2.93 -8.74
CA SER A 217 26.47 1.65 -8.61
C SER A 217 27.44 0.57 -8.14
N THR A 218 27.04 -0.19 -7.12
CA THR A 218 27.92 -1.12 -6.41
C THR A 218 27.37 -2.55 -6.38
N GLY A 219 28.25 -3.50 -6.03
CA GLY A 219 27.92 -4.91 -5.88
C GLY A 219 27.79 -5.66 -7.21
N GLN A 220 27.62 -6.98 -7.11
CA GLN A 220 27.45 -7.83 -8.28
C GLN A 220 26.16 -7.45 -9.02
N GLY A 221 26.28 -7.12 -10.30
CA GLY A 221 25.15 -6.67 -11.11
C GLY A 221 24.68 -5.25 -10.81
N LYS A 222 25.48 -4.39 -10.16
CA LYS A 222 25.22 -2.94 -10.02
C LYS A 222 23.87 -2.56 -9.37
N ARG A 223 23.33 -3.42 -8.49
CA ARG A 223 22.05 -3.16 -7.80
C ARG A 223 22.22 -2.23 -6.59
N GLY A 224 23.39 -2.23 -5.96
CA GLY A 224 23.70 -1.35 -4.84
C GLY A 224 23.99 0.08 -5.29
N PHE A 225 24.01 1.01 -4.34
CA PHE A 225 24.37 2.40 -4.56
C PHE A 225 25.31 2.87 -3.44
N ALA A 226 26.36 3.60 -3.80
CA ALA A 226 27.43 3.99 -2.88
C ALA A 226 26.96 5.03 -1.84
N GLU A 227 27.58 4.98 -0.66
CA GLU A 227 27.51 6.07 0.31
C GLU A 227 28.37 7.26 -0.15
N PRO A 228 28.04 8.50 0.21
CA PRO A 228 26.91 8.92 1.07
C PRO A 228 25.57 9.09 0.33
N TRP A 229 25.55 8.88 -0.99
CA TRP A 229 24.38 9.18 -1.83
C TRP A 229 23.17 8.34 -1.48
N LYS A 230 23.37 7.06 -1.15
CA LYS A 230 22.29 6.20 -0.69
C LYS A 230 21.62 6.78 0.56
N SER A 231 22.38 7.18 1.58
CA SER A 231 21.83 7.80 2.79
C SER A 231 21.11 9.12 2.51
N TYR A 232 21.62 9.97 1.62
CA TYR A 232 20.95 11.22 1.22
C TYR A 232 19.61 10.95 0.56
N LEU A 233 19.54 10.02 -0.40
CA LEU A 233 18.30 9.66 -1.08
C LEU A 233 17.30 9.03 -0.11
N GLN A 234 17.76 8.22 0.84
CA GLN A 234 16.89 7.71 1.89
C GLN A 234 16.36 8.83 2.80
N ALA A 235 17.15 9.87 3.09
CA ALA A 235 16.69 11.05 3.80
C ALA A 235 15.62 11.83 3.02
N VAL A 236 15.81 11.98 1.70
CA VAL A 236 14.78 12.53 0.79
C VAL A 236 13.50 11.71 0.89
N GLY A 237 13.60 10.37 0.83
CA GLY A 237 12.48 9.44 0.94
C GLY A 237 11.69 9.53 2.26
N ARG A 238 12.37 9.92 3.36
CA ARG A 238 11.74 10.12 4.67
C ARG A 238 11.04 11.47 4.83
N THR A 239 11.26 12.41 3.91
CA THR A 239 10.70 13.76 4.02
C THR A 239 9.21 13.74 3.70
N PRO A 240 8.32 14.21 4.61
CA PRO A 240 6.87 14.22 4.35
C PRO A 240 6.47 15.01 3.09
N ALA A 241 7.16 16.13 2.82
CA ALA A 241 6.95 16.92 1.60
C ALA A 241 7.29 16.12 0.33
N PHE A 242 8.43 15.41 0.31
CA PHE A 242 8.78 14.53 -0.81
C PHE A 242 7.76 13.41 -1.01
N GLN A 243 7.29 12.77 0.07
CA GLN A 243 6.29 11.70 -0.05
C GLN A 243 4.98 12.20 -0.68
N ARG A 244 4.54 13.42 -0.34
CA ARG A 244 3.38 14.06 -0.98
C ARG A 244 3.64 14.33 -2.47
N VAL A 245 4.79 14.90 -2.82
CA VAL A 245 5.19 15.16 -4.22
C VAL A 245 5.25 13.86 -5.02
N MET A 246 5.88 12.82 -4.49
CA MET A 246 5.98 11.51 -5.12
C MET A 246 4.62 10.85 -5.31
N THR A 247 3.70 11.00 -4.35
CA THR A 247 2.35 10.45 -4.45
C THR A 247 1.54 11.16 -5.54
N ARG A 248 1.58 12.50 -5.61
CA ARG A 248 0.97 13.28 -6.69
C ARG A 248 1.58 12.91 -8.05
N TYR A 249 2.90 12.77 -8.12
CA TYR A 249 3.60 12.38 -9.33
C TYR A 249 3.21 10.96 -9.79
N ALA A 250 3.14 9.99 -8.88
CA ALA A 250 2.70 8.64 -9.19
C ALA A 250 1.25 8.62 -9.69
N TYR A 251 0.39 9.45 -9.11
CA TYR A 251 -0.97 9.63 -9.58
C TYR A 251 -1.03 10.20 -11.00
N ASP A 252 -0.27 11.26 -11.31
CA ASP A 252 -0.24 11.85 -12.66
C ASP A 252 0.13 10.82 -13.74
N LYS A 253 1.04 9.90 -13.40
CA LYS A 253 1.52 8.86 -14.32
C LYS A 253 0.58 7.64 -14.39
N TYR A 254 0.07 7.15 -13.25
CA TYR A 254 -0.63 5.86 -13.18
C TYR A 254 -2.08 5.94 -12.69
N GLY A 255 -2.44 6.97 -11.94
CA GLY A 255 -3.82 7.22 -11.50
C GLY A 255 -4.78 7.34 -12.68
N LYS A 256 -4.36 7.99 -13.77
CA LYS A 256 -5.15 8.08 -15.02
C LYS A 256 -5.50 6.72 -15.63
N LEU A 257 -4.64 5.72 -15.48
CA LEU A 257 -4.91 4.36 -15.97
C LEU A 257 -5.98 3.66 -15.12
N MET A 258 -5.89 3.81 -13.79
CA MET A 258 -6.92 3.33 -12.86
C MET A 258 -8.27 3.96 -13.21
N MET A 259 -8.28 5.27 -13.48
CA MET A 259 -9.52 6.00 -13.75
C MET A 259 -10.12 5.66 -15.10
N SER A 260 -9.30 5.46 -16.11
CA SER A 260 -9.77 4.92 -17.39
C SER A 260 -10.39 3.54 -17.22
N ALA A 261 -9.86 2.71 -16.32
CA ALA A 261 -10.44 1.41 -16.01
C ALA A 261 -11.78 1.54 -15.26
N VAL A 262 -11.87 2.43 -14.26
CA VAL A 262 -13.13 2.72 -13.54
C VAL A 262 -14.20 3.19 -14.51
N ALA A 263 -13.92 4.23 -15.31
CA ALA A 263 -14.88 4.78 -16.27
C ALA A 263 -15.35 3.75 -17.29
N PHE A 264 -14.47 2.85 -17.76
CA PHE A 264 -14.87 1.76 -18.63
C PHE A 264 -15.85 0.80 -17.94
N LEU A 265 -15.59 0.39 -16.70
CA LEU A 265 -16.41 -0.58 -15.97
C LEU A 265 -17.77 -0.01 -15.55
N GLU A 266 -17.79 1.24 -15.09
CA GLU A 266 -19.04 1.98 -14.79
C GLU A 266 -19.84 2.27 -16.07
N GLY A 267 -19.19 2.31 -17.24
CA GLY A 267 -19.88 2.33 -18.53
C GLY A 267 -20.57 1.02 -18.91
N LEU A 268 -20.29 -0.09 -18.21
CA LEU A 268 -20.92 -1.40 -18.46
C LEU A 268 -22.09 -1.70 -17.52
N THR A 269 -22.12 -1.08 -16.34
CA THR A 269 -23.08 -1.37 -15.26
C THR A 269 -23.35 -0.13 -14.42
N ALA A 270 -24.48 -0.09 -13.71
CA ALA A 270 -24.77 1.00 -12.76
C ALA A 270 -23.99 0.90 -11.43
N ILE A 271 -23.00 0.02 -11.31
CA ILE A 271 -22.29 -0.25 -10.06
C ILE A 271 -21.15 0.77 -9.90
N PRO A 272 -21.18 1.64 -8.87
CA PRO A 272 -20.09 2.57 -8.61
C PRO A 272 -18.85 1.84 -8.08
N ILE A 273 -17.67 2.27 -8.50
CA ILE A 273 -16.39 1.72 -8.03
C ILE A 273 -15.69 2.77 -7.17
N ASP A 274 -15.94 2.69 -5.87
CA ASP A 274 -15.40 3.62 -4.88
C ASP A 274 -14.77 2.93 -3.67
N ASN A 275 -14.75 1.62 -3.59
CA ASN A 275 -14.09 0.88 -2.53
C ASN A 275 -12.57 0.87 -2.72
N MET A 276 -11.84 1.15 -1.65
CA MET A 276 -10.38 1.24 -1.66
C MET A 276 -9.68 -0.04 -2.16
N LEU A 277 -10.23 -1.23 -1.89
CA LEU A 277 -9.67 -2.49 -2.39
C LEU A 277 -9.79 -2.60 -3.91
N CYS A 278 -10.96 -2.26 -4.43
CA CYS A 278 -11.27 -2.28 -5.84
C CYS A 278 -10.38 -1.29 -6.60
N LEU A 279 -10.29 -0.05 -6.11
CA LEU A 279 -9.43 1.00 -6.66
C LEU A 279 -7.94 0.58 -6.60
N SER A 280 -7.48 0.01 -5.49
CA SER A 280 -6.09 -0.44 -5.35
C SER A 280 -5.74 -1.58 -6.32
N ALA A 281 -6.66 -2.50 -6.57
CA ALA A 281 -6.46 -3.59 -7.53
C ALA A 281 -6.40 -3.07 -8.97
N LEU A 282 -7.24 -2.09 -9.32
CA LEU A 282 -7.20 -1.41 -10.63
C LEU A 282 -5.94 -0.55 -10.78
N TYR A 283 -5.49 0.12 -9.72
CA TYR A 283 -4.23 0.88 -9.71
C TYR A 283 -3.04 -0.04 -9.98
N ASP A 284 -2.94 -1.16 -9.24
CA ASP A 284 -1.89 -2.16 -9.44
C ASP A 284 -1.92 -2.76 -10.85
N MET A 285 -3.12 -3.03 -11.38
CA MET A 285 -3.32 -3.43 -12.76
C MET A 285 -2.78 -2.37 -13.74
N GLY A 286 -3.10 -1.10 -13.51
CA GLY A 286 -2.57 0.07 -14.20
C GLY A 286 -1.05 0.06 -14.31
N VAL A 287 -0.39 -0.05 -13.15
CA VAL A 287 1.08 -0.03 -13.04
C VAL A 287 1.72 -1.21 -13.76
N GLN A 288 1.18 -2.42 -13.57
CA GLN A 288 1.80 -3.66 -14.05
C GLN A 288 1.47 -4.00 -15.52
N GLN A 289 0.30 -3.57 -15.99
CA GLN A 289 -0.27 -4.03 -17.26
C GLN A 289 -0.82 -2.90 -18.14
N GLY A 290 -0.71 -1.65 -17.72
CA GLY A 290 -1.27 -0.51 -18.46
C GLY A 290 -2.78 -0.50 -18.35
N SER A 291 -3.50 -0.39 -19.47
CA SER A 291 -4.96 -0.27 -19.46
C SER A 291 -5.70 -1.62 -19.62
N LEU A 292 -7.02 -1.57 -19.43
CA LEU A 292 -7.95 -2.67 -19.70
C LEU A 292 -8.19 -2.93 -21.20
N SER A 293 -7.70 -2.07 -22.10
CA SER A 293 -8.10 -2.05 -23.52
C SER A 293 -7.96 -3.41 -24.21
N ARG A 294 -6.88 -4.14 -23.92
CA ARG A 294 -6.61 -5.48 -24.49
C ARG A 294 -7.62 -6.55 -24.06
N ALA A 295 -8.42 -6.28 -23.03
CA ALA A 295 -9.40 -7.20 -22.46
C ALA A 295 -10.85 -6.69 -22.53
N HIS A 296 -11.12 -5.51 -23.10
CA HIS A 296 -12.46 -4.91 -23.10
C HIS A 296 -13.55 -5.86 -23.59
N ASP A 297 -13.37 -6.53 -24.73
CA ASP A 297 -14.43 -7.40 -25.28
C ASP A 297 -14.70 -8.62 -24.41
N ASN A 298 -13.67 -9.20 -23.82
CA ASN A 298 -13.83 -10.31 -22.89
C ASN A 298 -14.56 -9.85 -21.61
N ILE A 299 -14.19 -8.68 -21.09
CA ILE A 299 -14.82 -8.10 -19.90
C ILE A 299 -16.30 -7.83 -20.18
N ARG A 300 -16.64 -7.18 -21.30
CA ARG A 300 -18.04 -6.92 -21.70
C ARG A 300 -18.87 -8.20 -21.75
N ARG A 301 -18.37 -9.23 -22.44
CA ARG A 301 -19.06 -10.52 -22.55
C ARG A 301 -19.24 -11.18 -21.20
N ARG A 302 -18.21 -11.13 -20.36
CA ARG A 302 -18.23 -11.75 -19.03
C ARG A 302 -19.16 -11.02 -18.07
N VAL A 303 -19.15 -9.69 -18.07
CA VAL A 303 -20.09 -8.85 -17.30
C VAL A 303 -21.54 -9.09 -17.74
N ALA A 304 -21.82 -9.13 -19.04
CA ALA A 304 -23.17 -9.39 -19.54
C ALA A 304 -23.69 -10.79 -19.15
N ARG A 305 -22.80 -11.78 -19.11
CA ARG A 305 -23.12 -13.17 -18.75
C ARG A 305 -23.26 -13.37 -17.24
N GLU A 306 -22.30 -12.84 -16.46
CA GLU A 306 -22.20 -13.10 -15.01
C GLU A 306 -23.00 -12.10 -14.17
N GLN A 307 -23.39 -10.95 -14.74
CA GLN A 307 -24.20 -9.91 -14.09
C GLN A 307 -23.71 -9.61 -12.66
N PRO A 308 -22.48 -9.09 -12.49
CA PRO A 308 -21.94 -8.81 -11.17
C PRO A 308 -22.89 -7.90 -10.39
N VAL A 309 -23.10 -8.19 -9.11
CA VAL A 309 -24.06 -7.43 -8.26
C VAL A 309 -23.38 -6.40 -7.36
N ASP A 310 -22.05 -6.44 -7.28
CA ASP A 310 -21.26 -5.51 -6.50
C ASP A 310 -19.94 -5.16 -7.21
N GLN A 311 -19.28 -4.10 -6.73
CA GLN A 311 -18.04 -3.60 -7.33
C GLN A 311 -16.87 -4.57 -7.20
N ARG A 312 -16.85 -5.44 -6.18
CA ARG A 312 -15.77 -6.42 -5.99
C ARG A 312 -15.85 -7.51 -7.05
N GLN A 313 -17.04 -8.00 -7.37
CA GLN A 313 -17.29 -8.95 -8.46
C GLN A 313 -16.93 -8.32 -9.82
N LEU A 314 -17.37 -7.08 -10.06
CA LEU A 314 -17.08 -6.36 -11.30
C LEU A 314 -15.57 -6.16 -11.50
N VAL A 315 -14.86 -5.68 -10.48
CA VAL A 315 -13.40 -5.49 -10.55
C VAL A 315 -12.67 -6.82 -10.64
N ARG A 316 -13.14 -7.88 -9.98
CA ARG A 316 -12.59 -9.23 -10.11
C ARG A 316 -12.61 -9.70 -11.56
N ILE A 317 -13.74 -9.57 -12.26
CA ILE A 317 -13.84 -9.88 -13.69
C ILE A 317 -12.79 -9.10 -14.49
N ALA A 318 -12.68 -7.79 -14.25
CA ALA A 318 -11.76 -6.92 -14.96
C ALA A 318 -10.29 -7.34 -14.80
N VAL A 319 -9.84 -7.57 -13.56
CA VAL A 319 -8.45 -7.95 -13.28
C VAL A 319 -8.12 -9.36 -13.76
N GLU A 320 -9.09 -10.28 -13.68
CA GLU A 320 -8.93 -11.65 -14.17
C GLU A 320 -8.76 -11.67 -15.69
N GLU A 321 -9.68 -11.04 -16.42
CA GLU A 321 -9.62 -10.97 -17.89
C GLU A 321 -8.38 -10.23 -18.38
N ARG A 322 -7.98 -9.16 -17.69
CA ARG A 322 -6.76 -8.45 -18.05
C ARG A 322 -5.52 -9.29 -17.81
N ALA A 323 -5.45 -10.07 -16.73
CA ALA A 323 -4.33 -10.96 -16.46
C ALA A 323 -4.17 -12.04 -17.55
N LEU A 324 -5.26 -12.54 -18.14
CA LEU A 324 -5.21 -13.54 -19.22
C LEU A 324 -4.53 -13.02 -20.50
N LYS A 325 -4.42 -11.71 -20.68
CA LYS A 325 -3.70 -11.09 -21.81
C LYS A 325 -2.20 -11.00 -21.60
N ALA A 326 -1.68 -11.38 -20.43
CA ALA A 326 -0.24 -11.58 -20.23
C ALA A 326 0.25 -12.84 -20.97
N LEU A 327 1.58 -12.94 -21.16
CA LEU A 327 2.22 -14.18 -21.57
C LEU A 327 1.84 -15.30 -20.61
N LYS A 328 1.62 -16.52 -21.14
CA LYS A 328 1.10 -17.68 -20.37
C LYS A 328 1.81 -17.87 -19.03
N ARG A 329 3.14 -17.81 -19.02
CA ARG A 329 3.99 -17.96 -17.82
C ARG A 329 3.75 -16.93 -16.71
N PHE A 330 3.21 -15.76 -17.03
CA PHE A 330 2.98 -14.66 -16.09
C PHE A 330 1.51 -14.54 -15.63
N ARG A 331 0.59 -15.32 -16.20
CA ARG A 331 -0.85 -15.21 -15.87
C ARG A 331 -1.14 -15.53 -14.42
N ALA A 332 -0.59 -16.63 -13.90
CA ALA A 332 -0.78 -17.03 -12.50
C ALA A 332 -0.24 -15.97 -11.52
N ASP A 333 0.92 -15.39 -11.83
CA ASP A 333 1.53 -14.31 -11.04
C ASP A 333 0.69 -13.02 -11.06
N CYS A 334 0.25 -12.62 -12.25
CA CYS A 334 -0.64 -11.48 -12.41
C CYS A 334 -1.96 -11.63 -11.63
N LEU A 335 -2.55 -12.82 -11.67
CA LEU A 335 -3.80 -13.12 -10.98
C LEU A 335 -3.60 -13.15 -9.46
N SER A 336 -2.63 -13.94 -8.97
CA SER A 336 -2.39 -14.11 -7.53
C SER A 336 -2.15 -12.76 -6.84
N ARG A 337 -1.39 -11.87 -7.48
CA ARG A 337 -1.13 -10.51 -7.00
C ARG A 337 -2.41 -9.69 -6.81
N ARG A 338 -3.24 -9.56 -7.84
CA ARG A 338 -4.43 -8.69 -7.83
C ARG A 338 -5.56 -9.26 -6.98
N LEU A 339 -5.73 -10.58 -7.01
CA LEU A 339 -6.65 -11.24 -6.09
C LEU A 339 -6.18 -11.07 -4.64
N SER A 340 -4.87 -11.06 -4.37
CA SER A 340 -4.40 -10.80 -3.00
C SER A 340 -4.73 -9.41 -2.48
N ILE A 341 -4.82 -8.42 -3.37
CA ILE A 341 -5.30 -7.07 -3.03
C ILE A 341 -6.80 -7.10 -2.71
N LEU A 342 -7.62 -7.69 -3.59
CA LEU A 342 -9.08 -7.76 -3.41
C LEU A 342 -9.48 -8.58 -2.17
N GLU A 343 -8.78 -9.68 -1.89
CA GLU A 343 -9.06 -10.55 -0.75
C GLU A 343 -8.39 -10.09 0.55
N ARG A 344 -7.43 -9.15 0.47
CA ARG A 344 -6.52 -8.71 1.55
C ARG A 344 -5.71 -9.85 2.19
N GLN A 345 -5.44 -10.90 1.43
CA GLN A 345 -4.63 -12.05 1.87
C GLN A 345 -3.99 -12.73 0.67
N PRO A 346 -2.87 -13.48 0.83
CA PRO A 346 -2.26 -14.21 -0.27
C PRO A 346 -3.24 -15.19 -0.93
N VAL A 347 -3.44 -15.05 -2.23
CA VAL A 347 -4.27 -15.96 -3.04
C VAL A 347 -3.38 -16.84 -3.89
N THR A 348 -3.54 -18.16 -3.77
CA THR A 348 -2.85 -19.12 -4.65
C THR A 348 -3.63 -19.29 -5.94
N VAL A 349 -2.95 -19.10 -7.08
CA VAL A 349 -3.54 -19.31 -8.40
C VAL A 349 -2.73 -20.32 -9.17
N VAL A 350 -3.42 -21.25 -9.83
CA VAL A 350 -2.84 -22.20 -10.79
C VAL A 350 -3.42 -21.91 -12.17
N LYS A 351 -2.56 -21.62 -13.15
CA LYS A 351 -2.98 -21.35 -14.54
C LYS A 351 -1.93 -21.86 -15.52
N GLU A 352 -2.36 -22.63 -16.52
CA GLU A 352 -1.46 -23.24 -17.53
C GLU A 352 -0.30 -24.05 -16.89
N GLY A 353 -0.59 -24.80 -15.81
CA GLY A 353 0.42 -25.55 -15.06
C GLY A 353 1.37 -24.72 -14.19
N VAL A 354 1.28 -23.39 -14.23
CA VAL A 354 2.08 -22.50 -13.36
C VAL A 354 1.30 -22.17 -12.10
N ARG A 355 1.91 -22.42 -10.94
CA ARG A 355 1.40 -22.04 -9.62
C ARG A 355 2.09 -20.76 -9.14
N SER A 356 1.33 -19.79 -8.67
CA SER A 356 1.86 -18.58 -8.02
C SER A 356 1.03 -18.18 -6.81
N THR A 357 1.72 -17.70 -5.78
CA THR A 357 1.12 -17.13 -4.57
C THR A 357 1.95 -15.91 -4.19
N ARG A 358 1.43 -14.71 -4.46
CA ARG A 358 2.11 -13.47 -4.08
C ARG A 358 1.69 -13.05 -2.69
N SER A 359 2.67 -12.86 -1.80
CA SER A 359 2.47 -12.30 -0.47
C SER A 359 2.80 -10.82 -0.47
N ASN A 360 2.15 -10.06 0.40
CA ASN A 360 2.41 -8.65 0.57
C ASN A 360 2.15 -8.23 2.03
N GLY A 361 3.22 -7.84 2.72
CA GLY A 361 3.17 -7.48 4.14
C GLY A 361 2.44 -6.16 4.43
N ARG A 362 2.01 -5.42 3.40
CA ARG A 362 1.34 -4.11 3.49
C ARG A 362 -0.17 -4.17 3.21
N LEU A 363 -0.76 -5.35 3.00
CA LEU A 363 -2.22 -5.47 2.76
C LEU A 363 -3.09 -4.93 3.90
N TYR A 364 -2.55 -4.82 5.12
CA TYR A 364 -3.20 -4.18 6.26
C TYR A 364 -3.50 -2.69 6.06
N LEU A 365 -2.79 -2.01 5.13
CA LEU A 365 -3.03 -0.60 4.79
C LEU A 365 -4.34 -0.39 4.03
N LEU A 366 -4.81 -1.44 3.35
CA LEU A 366 -6.06 -1.38 2.61
C LEU A 366 -7.23 -1.61 3.55
N ARG A 367 -8.30 -0.86 3.35
CA ARG A 367 -9.53 -0.95 4.14
C ARG A 367 -10.70 -1.32 3.24
N ASN A 368 -11.70 -1.99 3.76
CA ASN A 368 -12.97 -2.20 3.07
C ASN A 368 -13.87 -0.94 3.14
N SER A 369 -13.27 0.22 2.99
CA SER A 369 -13.92 1.52 3.11
C SER A 369 -14.11 2.15 1.73
N ARG A 370 -15.20 2.92 1.60
CA ARG A 370 -15.40 3.81 0.47
C ARG A 370 -14.32 4.89 0.42
N VAL A 371 -13.95 5.35 -0.76
CA VAL A 371 -13.12 6.51 -1.01
C VAL A 371 -14.03 7.68 -1.36
N GLU A 372 -13.99 8.75 -0.56
CA GLU A 372 -14.86 9.90 -0.79
C GLU A 372 -14.36 10.78 -1.95
N ARG A 373 -15.29 11.40 -2.68
CA ARG A 373 -15.00 12.50 -3.62
C ARG A 373 -13.85 12.23 -4.60
N LEU A 374 -13.80 11.01 -5.14
CA LEU A 374 -12.77 10.61 -6.11
C LEU A 374 -12.74 11.57 -7.31
N ASP A 375 -13.91 12.02 -7.76
CA ASP A 375 -14.16 13.06 -8.78
C ASP A 375 -13.41 14.39 -8.55
N ARG A 376 -13.25 14.82 -7.29
CA ARG A 376 -12.59 16.09 -6.98
C ARG A 376 -11.07 15.99 -7.02
N PHE A 377 -10.53 14.83 -6.68
CA PHE A 377 -9.10 14.55 -6.86
C PHE A 377 -8.72 14.43 -8.34
N LEU A 378 -9.71 14.28 -9.23
CA LEU A 378 -9.55 14.10 -10.67
C LEU A 378 -9.57 15.40 -11.48
N SER A 379 -9.99 16.50 -10.84
CA SER A 379 -10.18 17.80 -11.50
C SER A 379 -9.06 18.82 -11.19
N GLY A 380 -8.05 18.41 -10.40
CA GLY A 380 -6.89 19.22 -10.04
C GLY A 380 -5.71 19.00 -10.97
#